data_AF-A0AAE4HYY6-F1
#
_entry.id   AF-A0AAE4HYY6-F1
#
_cell.length_a   1.000
_cell.length_b   1.000
_cell.length_c   1.000
_cell.angle_alpha   90.00
_cell.angle_beta   90.00
_cell.angle_gamma   90.00
#
_symmetry.space_group_name_H-M   'P 1'
#
loop_
_entity.id
_entity.type
_entity.pdbx_description
1 polymer ?
#
loop_
_entity_poly.entity_id
_entity_poly.type
_entity_poly.pdbx_seq_one_letter_code
_entity_poly.pdbx_strand_id
1 'polypeptide(L)'
;MITTHEKIGVGYFDTVFAKIEIETMADALKSFALNYDLDENSSQGEVLNYFVSTLIKTIDLKNFKLIAPQLFTYSKTYQETVEVYPIKESKEELIYLEKYIDQLIYED
;
A
#
# COMPACT_ATOMS: atom_id res chain seq x y z
N MET A 1 7.55 -4.31 20.00
CA MET A 1 8.61 -4.63 19.02
C MET A 1 8.28 -6.01 18.50
N ILE A 2 7.86 -6.15 17.25
CA ILE A 2 7.76 -7.48 16.63
C ILE A 2 9.18 -7.85 16.23
N THR A 3 9.82 -8.64 17.08
CA THR A 3 11.06 -9.36 16.75
C THR A 3 10.69 -10.62 15.97
N THR A 4 11.60 -11.05 15.10
CA THR A 4 11.59 -12.27 14.24
C THR A 4 10.87 -12.16 12.89
N HIS A 5 11.51 -12.74 11.88
CA HIS A 5 11.25 -12.59 10.43
C HIS A 5 9.93 -13.26 9.98
N GLU A 6 8.78 -12.78 10.45
CA GLU A 6 7.53 -13.06 9.75
C GLU A 6 7.55 -12.35 8.38
N LYS A 7 7.05 -13.01 7.33
CA LYS A 7 6.74 -12.30 6.10
C LYS A 7 5.64 -11.29 6.43
N ILE A 8 5.99 -10.01 6.46
CA ILE A 8 5.06 -8.93 6.74
C ILE A 8 4.35 -8.56 5.43
N GLY A 9 3.02 -8.55 5.45
CA GLY A 9 2.19 -7.98 4.39
C GLY A 9 1.77 -6.55 4.74
N VAL A 10 1.39 -5.78 3.73
CA VAL A 10 0.75 -4.46 3.89
C VAL A 10 -0.64 -4.53 3.29
N GLY A 11 -1.65 -4.22 4.09
CA GLY A 11 -3.03 -4.06 3.66
C GLY A 11 -3.48 -2.60 3.78
N TYR A 12 -4.64 -2.31 3.22
CA TYR A 12 -5.26 -0.99 3.27
C TYR A 12 -6.78 -1.12 3.41
N PHE A 13 -7.39 -0.08 3.97
CA PHE A 13 -8.84 0.09 3.95
C PHE A 13 -9.25 0.92 2.73
N ASP A 14 -10.41 0.64 2.13
CA ASP A 14 -10.95 1.38 0.97
C ASP A 14 -11.03 2.91 1.19
N THR A 15 -11.16 3.32 2.46
CA THR A 15 -11.13 4.72 2.88
C THR A 15 -9.82 5.43 2.57
N VAL A 16 -8.75 4.72 2.18
CA VAL A 16 -7.49 5.28 1.67
C VAL A 16 -7.75 6.24 0.50
N PHE A 17 -8.65 5.89 -0.42
CA PHE A 17 -8.93 6.69 -1.61
C PHE A 17 -9.64 8.02 -1.28
N ALA A 18 -10.38 8.05 -0.17
CA ALA A 18 -11.08 9.25 0.29
C ALA A 18 -10.16 10.25 1.01
N LYS A 19 -8.93 9.87 1.34
CA LYS A 19 -7.95 10.72 2.05
C LYS A 19 -7.01 11.50 1.13
N ILE A 20 -7.11 11.27 -0.18
CA ILE A 20 -6.18 11.77 -1.18
C ILE A 20 -6.87 12.86 -1.99
N GLU A 21 -6.16 13.95 -2.24
CA GLU A 21 -6.65 15.00 -3.13
C GLU A 21 -6.73 14.49 -4.57
N ILE A 22 -7.73 14.94 -5.32
CA ILE A 22 -8.02 14.44 -6.68
C ILE A 22 -6.83 14.59 -7.64
N GLU A 23 -6.01 15.62 -7.44
CA GLU A 23 -4.81 15.91 -8.24
C GLU A 23 -3.73 14.86 -7.99
N THR A 24 -3.46 14.53 -6.71
CA THR A 24 -2.55 13.45 -6.32
C THR A 24 -3.03 12.10 -6.84
N MET A 25 -4.34 11.85 -6.76
CA MET A 25 -4.95 10.64 -7.32
C MET A 25 -4.72 10.56 -8.83
N ALA A 26 -4.89 11.67 -9.55
CA ALA A 26 -4.70 11.72 -11.00
C ALA A 26 -3.23 11.45 -11.39
N ASP A 27 -2.25 11.96 -10.63
CA ASP A 27 -0.84 11.72 -10.91
C ASP A 27 -0.41 10.28 -10.59
N ALA A 28 -0.97 9.68 -9.54
CA ALA A 28 -0.82 8.25 -9.27
C ALA A 28 -1.44 7.42 -10.40
N LEU A 29 -2.62 7.79 -10.90
CA LEU A 29 -3.31 7.08 -11.99
C LEU A 29 -2.52 7.15 -13.31
N LYS A 30 -1.94 8.31 -13.65
CA LYS A 30 -1.04 8.42 -14.81
C LYS A 30 0.15 7.49 -14.67
N SER A 31 0.80 7.49 -13.51
CA SER A 31 1.95 6.63 -13.26
C SER A 31 1.56 5.15 -13.32
N PHE A 32 0.39 4.80 -12.81
CA PHE A 32 -0.13 3.44 -12.81
C PHE A 32 -0.37 2.95 -14.24
N ALA A 33 -1.08 3.73 -15.05
CA ALA A 33 -1.39 3.40 -16.43
C ALA A 33 -0.16 3.29 -17.35
N LEU A 34 0.96 3.93 -16.98
CA LEU A 34 2.21 3.87 -17.75
C LEU A 34 3.12 2.71 -17.37
N ASN A 35 3.00 2.18 -16.16
CA ASN A 35 3.97 1.23 -15.61
C ASN A 35 3.41 -0.19 -15.39
N TYR A 36 2.09 -0.37 -15.42
CA TYR A 36 1.45 -1.67 -15.22
C TYR A 36 0.72 -2.09 -16.48
N ASP A 37 1.09 -3.25 -17.01
CA ASP A 37 0.40 -3.91 -18.12
C ASP A 37 -0.72 -4.76 -17.52
N LEU A 38 -1.95 -4.24 -17.60
CA LEU A 38 -3.15 -4.89 -17.09
C LEU A 38 -3.92 -5.46 -18.27
N ASP A 39 -4.42 -6.67 -18.12
CA ASP A 39 -5.24 -7.31 -19.13
C ASP A 39 -6.60 -7.71 -18.56
N GLU A 40 -7.42 -8.36 -19.39
CA GLU A 40 -8.75 -8.84 -18.99
C GLU A 40 -8.70 -9.95 -17.93
N ASN A 41 -7.53 -10.55 -17.68
CA ASN A 41 -7.32 -11.59 -16.67
C ASN A 41 -6.86 -11.01 -15.32
N SER A 42 -6.40 -9.75 -15.28
CA SER A 42 -6.03 -9.09 -14.03
C SER A 42 -7.23 -9.00 -13.07
N SER A 43 -7.04 -9.47 -11.84
CA SER A 43 -8.12 -9.42 -10.85
C SER A 43 -8.35 -7.99 -10.35
N GLN A 44 -9.57 -7.69 -9.86
CA GLN A 44 -9.85 -6.37 -9.26
C GLN A 44 -8.92 -6.06 -8.08
N GLY A 45 -8.62 -7.07 -7.25
CA GLY A 45 -7.70 -6.92 -6.12
C GLY A 45 -6.27 -6.59 -6.58
N GLU A 46 -5.79 -7.28 -7.61
CA GLU A 46 -4.48 -7.02 -8.21
C GLU A 46 -4.38 -5.59 -8.77
N VAL A 47 -5.40 -5.14 -9.51
CA VAL A 47 -5.48 -3.77 -10.04
C VAL A 47 -5.40 -2.75 -8.90
N LEU A 48 -6.17 -2.94 -7.82
CA LEU A 48 -6.18 -2.02 -6.69
C LEU A 48 -4.86 -2.05 -5.90
N ASN A 49 -4.25 -3.23 -5.71
CA ASN A 49 -2.97 -3.38 -5.02
C ASN A 49 -1.84 -2.66 -5.77
N TYR A 50 -1.79 -2.82 -7.09
CA TYR A 50 -0.82 -2.10 -7.92
C TYR A 50 -1.07 -0.60 -7.94
N PHE A 51 -2.34 -0.18 -7.92
CA PHE A 51 -2.67 1.23 -7.84
C PHE A 51 -2.25 1.85 -6.50
N VAL A 52 -2.53 1.20 -5.37
CA VAL A 52 -2.10 1.66 -4.04
C VAL A 52 -0.57 1.64 -3.90
N SER A 53 0.11 0.63 -4.46
CA SER A 53 1.57 0.62 -4.54
C SER A 53 2.10 1.86 -5.29
N THR A 54 1.53 2.14 -6.46
CA THR A 54 1.91 3.30 -7.28
C THR A 54 1.67 4.62 -6.55
N LEU A 55 0.53 4.74 -5.88
CA LEU A 55 0.20 5.88 -5.05
C LEU A 55 1.27 6.08 -3.96
N ILE A 56 1.60 5.05 -3.18
CA ILE A 56 2.61 5.15 -2.11
C ILE A 56 3.97 5.61 -2.65
N LYS A 57 4.35 5.19 -3.86
CA LYS A 57 5.60 5.58 -4.52
C LYS A 57 5.63 7.00 -5.09
N THR A 58 4.47 7.64 -5.23
CA THR A 58 4.34 8.93 -5.94
C THR A 58 3.98 10.09 -5.02
N ILE A 59 3.47 9.79 -3.82
CA ILE A 59 3.08 10.80 -2.84
C ILE A 59 4.26 11.35 -2.03
N ASP A 60 4.11 12.59 -1.55
CA ASP A 60 5.04 13.18 -0.60
C ASP A 60 4.72 12.78 0.86
N LEU A 61 5.58 13.19 1.79
CA LEU A 61 5.38 12.93 3.22
C LEU A 61 4.08 13.52 3.77
N LYS A 62 3.60 14.65 3.24
CA LYS A 62 2.36 15.28 3.69
C LYS A 62 1.17 14.38 3.37
N ASN A 63 1.08 13.92 2.13
CA ASN A 63 0.03 13.02 1.67
C ASN A 63 0.16 11.63 2.31
N PHE A 64 1.38 11.14 2.51
CA PHE A 64 1.61 9.88 3.22
C PHE A 64 1.01 9.90 4.63
N LYS A 65 1.20 10.97 5.40
CA LYS A 65 0.61 11.10 6.74
C LYS A 65 -0.92 11.06 6.73
N LEU A 66 -1.58 11.45 5.63
CA LEU A 66 -3.04 11.38 5.51
C LEU A 66 -3.52 9.94 5.28
N ILE A 67 -2.75 9.14 4.52
CA ILE A 67 -3.14 7.78 4.15
C ILE A 67 -2.60 6.70 5.08
N ALA A 68 -1.49 6.94 5.78
CA ALA A 68 -0.85 5.96 6.66
C ALA A 68 -1.79 5.38 7.73
N PRO A 69 -2.73 6.13 8.34
CA PRO A 69 -3.75 5.57 9.24
C PRO A 69 -4.71 4.59 8.57
N GLN A 70 -4.77 4.57 7.25
CA GLN A 70 -5.59 3.64 6.45
C GLN A 70 -4.80 2.42 6.00
N LEU A 71 -3.50 2.36 6.33
CA LEU A 71 -2.61 1.25 6.02
C LEU A 71 -2.31 0.46 7.29
N PHE A 72 -2.11 -0.84 7.12
CA PHE A 72 -1.73 -1.72 8.22
C PHE A 72 -0.79 -2.81 7.75
N THR A 73 0.01 -3.32 8.67
CA THR A 73 0.84 -4.50 8.46
C THR A 73 0.20 -5.71 9.11
N TYR A 74 0.40 -6.88 8.53
CA TYR A 74 -0.10 -8.14 9.05
C TYR A 74 0.92 -9.27 8.82
N SER A 75 0.87 -10.32 9.63
CA SER A 75 1.66 -11.54 9.37
C SER A 75 1.03 -12.28 8.19
N LYS A 76 1.83 -12.58 7.16
CA LYS A 76 1.39 -13.47 6.06
C LYS A 76 1.27 -14.93 6.51
N THR A 77 1.70 -15.26 7.72
CA THR A 77 1.52 -16.61 8.28
C THR A 77 0.07 -16.73 8.73
N TYR A 78 -0.68 -17.66 8.12
CA TYR A 78 -2.08 -17.87 8.48
C TYR A 78 -2.22 -18.19 9.98
N GLN A 79 -3.07 -17.41 10.64
CA GLN A 79 -3.56 -17.64 11.99
C GLN A 79 -5.09 -17.54 11.96
N GLU A 80 -5.79 -18.20 12.88
CA GLU A 80 -7.27 -18.15 12.95
C GLU A 80 -7.82 -16.72 13.06
N THR A 81 -7.01 -15.81 13.61
CA THR A 81 -7.24 -14.37 13.66
C THR A 81 -6.03 -13.64 13.09
N VAL A 82 -6.27 -12.67 12.21
CA VAL A 82 -5.22 -11.81 11.67
C VAL A 82 -5.08 -10.58 12.57
N GLU A 83 -3.97 -10.51 13.30
CA GLU A 83 -3.57 -9.28 13.97
C GLU A 83 -2.99 -8.29 12.97
N VAL A 84 -3.47 -7.05 13.02
CA VAL A 84 -3.00 -5.97 12.18
C VAL A 84 -2.36 -4.87 13.02
N TYR A 85 -1.28 -4.29 12.51
CA TYR A 85 -0.51 -3.25 13.19
C TYR A 85 -0.50 -1.97 12.35
N PRO A 86 -0.65 -0.79 12.96
CA PRO A 86 -0.67 0.45 12.21
C PRO A 86 0.71 0.77 11.61
N ILE A 87 0.70 1.34 10.41
CA ILE A 87 1.91 1.91 9.79
C ILE A 87 2.25 3.24 10.46
N LYS A 88 3.54 3.50 10.68
CA LYS A 88 4.00 4.75 11.29
C LYS A 88 3.95 5.90 10.29
N GLU A 89 3.46 7.05 10.75
CA GLU A 89 3.39 8.30 9.99
C GLU A 89 4.75 9.04 9.91
N SER A 90 5.81 8.33 9.52
CA SER A 90 7.18 8.85 9.49
C SER A 90 7.80 8.85 8.11
N LYS A 91 8.85 9.65 7.93
CA LYS A 91 9.60 9.71 6.67
C LYS A 91 10.33 8.41 6.40
N GLU A 92 10.87 7.79 7.44
CA GLU A 92 11.58 6.52 7.37
C GLU A 92 10.65 5.40 6.90
N GLU A 93 9.40 5.41 7.38
CA GLU A 93 8.38 4.45 6.97
C GLU A 93 7.96 4.66 5.52
N LEU A 94 7.76 5.92 5.09
CA LEU A 94 7.50 6.22 3.67
C LEU A 94 8.62 5.70 2.76
N ILE A 95 9.89 6.02 3.08
CA ILE A 95 11.05 5.56 2.29
C ILE A 95 11.12 4.03 2.24
N TYR A 96 10.80 3.36 3.35
CA TYR A 96 10.71 1.91 3.39
C TYR A 96 9.63 1.39 2.43
N LEU A 97 8.41 1.93 2.52
CA LEU A 97 7.31 1.49 1.68
C LEU A 97 7.54 1.82 0.19
N GLU A 98 8.03 3.01 -0.16
CA GLU A 98 8.40 3.35 -1.54
C GLU A 98 9.32 2.29 -2.19
N LYS A 99 10.23 1.72 -1.39
CA LYS A 99 11.20 0.72 -1.85
C LYS A 99 10.66 -0.70 -1.91
N TYR A 100 9.71 -1.06 -1.04
CA TYR A 100 9.33 -2.46 -0.81
C TYR A 100 7.84 -2.76 -1.01
N ILE A 101 6.98 -1.76 -1.20
CA ILE A 101 5.52 -1.93 -1.18
C ILE A 101 5.00 -2.97 -2.16
N ASP A 102 5.58 -3.10 -3.37
CA ASP A 102 5.16 -4.15 -4.33
C ASP A 102 5.26 -5.56 -3.77
N GLN A 103 6.27 -5.81 -2.93
CA GLN A 103 6.51 -7.11 -2.30
C GLN A 103 5.61 -7.33 -1.09
N LEU A 104 5.18 -6.23 -0.47
CA LEU A 104 4.42 -6.22 0.78
C LEU A 104 2.92 -6.29 0.54
N ILE A 105 2.40 -5.58 -0.48
CA ILE A 105 0.96 -5.44 -0.76
C ILE A 105 0.35 -6.65 -1.49
N TYR A 106 1.16 -7.70 -1.72
CA TYR A 106 0.79 -8.85 -2.52
C TYR A 106 0.00 -9.91 -1.73
N GLU A 107 -1.14 -10.31 -2.29
CA GLU A 107 -1.91 -11.53 -2.01
C GLU A 107 -1.25 -12.72 -2.74
N ASP A 108 -0.77 -13.73 -2.00
CA ASP A 108 -0.45 -15.03 -2.62
C ASP A 108 -1.74 -15.72 -3.11
#